data_AF-A0A150NK03-F1
#
_entry.id   AF-A0A150NK03-F1
#
_cell.length_a   1.000
_cell.length_b   1.000
_cell.length_c   1.000
_cell.angle_alpha   90.00
_cell.angle_beta   90.00
_cell.angle_gamma   90.00
#
_symmetry.space_group_name_H-M   'P 1'
#
loop_
_entity.id
_entity.type
_entity.pdbx_description
1 polymer ?
#
loop_
_entity_poly.entity_id
_entity_poly.type
_entity_poly.pdbx_seq_one_letter_code
_entity_poly.pdbx_strand_id
1 'polypeptide(L)'
;MGSLTDKVSQYVAADTYTQLTIDGKPYRVTPLEYADPIKWFNNQAKGIGEYIKVDMVTGNANLVDLKTPIKYSDSEYFNRDVKRHLRLKYPTKIFKTPSFEVDDEGNPFYVATVYQKQFGLAVPRPVSVIILDATNGETKEYSLADVPEWVDRVYPAEETIEQINYNGKYKDGFWNAMISKKT
;
A
#
# COMPACT_ATOMS: atom_id res chain seq x y z
N MET A 1 -27.29 -7.10 16.47
CA MET A 1 -26.55 -6.01 17.15
C MET A 1 -25.15 -6.45 17.62
N GLY A 2 -24.50 -7.42 16.96
CA GLY A 2 -23.17 -7.94 17.38
C GLY A 2 -22.01 -7.67 16.41
N SER A 3 -22.23 -7.20 15.18
CA SER A 3 -21.16 -7.22 14.17
C SER A 3 -20.14 -6.08 14.28
N LEU A 4 -20.50 -4.91 14.79
CA LEU A 4 -19.57 -3.78 14.99
C LEU A 4 -18.96 -3.80 16.38
N THR A 5 -19.77 -4.01 17.42
CA THR A 5 -19.33 -4.02 18.82
C THR A 5 -18.35 -5.15 19.14
N ASP A 6 -18.55 -6.35 18.57
CA ASP A 6 -17.61 -7.45 18.76
C ASP A 6 -16.27 -7.15 18.08
N LYS A 7 -16.27 -6.54 16.89
CA LYS A 7 -15.05 -6.21 16.14
C LYS A 7 -14.21 -5.12 16.82
N VAL A 8 -14.83 -4.09 17.38
CA VAL A 8 -14.15 -3.01 18.12
C VAL A 8 -13.40 -3.54 19.35
N SER A 9 -13.81 -4.70 19.90
CA SER A 9 -13.11 -5.36 21.00
C SER A 9 -11.90 -6.21 20.56
N GLN A 10 -11.79 -6.54 19.27
CA GLN A 10 -10.75 -7.42 18.72
C GLN A 10 -9.69 -6.63 17.95
N TYR A 11 -10.11 -5.57 17.27
CA TYR A 11 -9.30 -4.79 16.36
C TYR A 11 -9.38 -3.30 16.64
N VAL A 12 -8.27 -2.61 16.39
CA VAL A 12 -8.16 -1.15 16.43
C VAL A 12 -7.73 -0.62 15.07
N ALA A 13 -8.02 0.63 14.76
CA ALA A 13 -7.45 1.26 13.57
C ALA A 13 -5.94 1.46 13.78
N ALA A 14 -5.12 1.16 12.78
CA ALA A 14 -3.70 1.52 12.84
C ALA A 14 -3.55 3.04 13.00
N ASP A 15 -2.51 3.46 13.72
CA ASP A 15 -2.14 4.88 13.80
C ASP A 15 -1.71 5.44 12.42
N THR A 16 -1.25 4.53 11.54
CA THR A 16 -0.79 4.87 10.20
C THR A 16 -1.94 4.91 9.19
N TYR A 17 -1.76 5.77 8.21
CA TYR A 17 -2.70 5.92 7.11
C TYR A 17 -1.99 6.34 5.85
N THR A 18 -2.53 5.90 4.71
CA THR A 18 -2.03 6.27 3.40
C THR A 18 -3.11 7.00 2.64
N GLN A 19 -2.75 8.11 2.00
CA GLN A 19 -3.63 8.79 1.06
C GLN A 19 -3.40 8.19 -0.32
N LEU A 20 -4.50 7.84 -0.98
CA LEU A 20 -4.51 7.17 -2.27
C LEU A 20 -5.53 7.80 -3.22
N THR A 21 -5.32 7.64 -4.51
CA THR A 21 -6.31 7.96 -5.54
C THR A 21 -6.93 6.66 -6.04
N ILE A 22 -8.22 6.45 -5.76
CA ILE A 22 -8.97 5.28 -6.25
C ILE A 22 -10.08 5.81 -7.17
N ASP A 23 -10.12 5.34 -8.41
CA ASP A 23 -11.05 5.83 -9.45
C ASP A 23 -11.06 7.37 -9.59
N GLY A 24 -9.88 8.00 -9.49
CA GLY A 24 -9.73 9.46 -9.61
C GLY A 24 -10.24 10.27 -8.41
N LYS A 25 -10.59 9.62 -7.29
CA LYS A 25 -11.03 10.29 -6.06
C LYS A 25 -10.02 10.07 -4.92
N PRO A 26 -9.76 11.12 -4.11
CA PRO A 26 -8.83 11.00 -2.99
C PRO A 26 -9.48 10.27 -1.82
N TYR A 27 -8.84 9.18 -1.39
CA TYR A 27 -9.19 8.40 -0.22
C TYR A 27 -8.04 8.34 0.76
N ARG A 28 -8.37 8.11 2.03
CA ARG A 28 -7.41 7.66 3.04
C ARG A 28 -7.76 6.22 3.42
N VAL A 29 -6.75 5.35 3.42
CA VAL A 29 -6.91 3.96 3.88
C VAL A 29 -6.08 3.72 5.14
N THR A 30 -6.65 2.92 6.04
CA THR A 30 -6.03 2.52 7.29
C THR A 30 -6.33 1.04 7.53
N PRO A 31 -5.31 0.18 7.67
CA PRO A 31 -5.53 -1.20 8.04
C PRO A 31 -6.02 -1.29 9.50
N LEU A 32 -6.74 -2.36 9.82
CA LEU A 32 -6.99 -2.70 11.22
C LEU A 32 -5.81 -3.47 11.79
N GLU A 33 -5.61 -3.36 13.10
CA GLU A 33 -4.59 -4.05 13.87
C GLU A 33 -5.24 -4.85 14.99
N TYR A 34 -4.62 -5.96 15.42
CA TYR A 34 -5.08 -6.66 16.61
C TYR A 34 -4.91 -5.77 17.85
N ALA A 35 -5.93 -5.70 18.70
CA ALA A 35 -5.91 -4.79 19.84
C ALA A 35 -4.84 -5.15 20.90
N ASP A 36 -4.49 -6.43 21.03
CA ASP A 36 -3.49 -6.93 21.97
C ASP A 36 -2.97 -8.35 21.56
N PRO A 37 -1.90 -8.87 22.19
CA PRO A 37 -1.33 -10.18 21.85
C PRO A 37 -2.29 -11.36 22.02
N ILE A 38 -3.25 -11.30 22.96
CA ILE A 38 -4.27 -12.33 23.17
C ILE A 38 -5.25 -12.31 22.00
N LYS A 39 -5.64 -11.12 21.54
CA LYS A 39 -6.49 -10.95 20.34
C LYS A 39 -5.79 -11.46 19.09
N TRP A 40 -4.50 -11.16 18.93
CA TRP A 40 -3.70 -11.74 17.86
C TRP A 40 -3.72 -13.27 17.92
N PHE A 41 -3.41 -13.87 19.07
CA PHE A 41 -3.36 -15.33 19.21
C PHE A 41 -4.69 -15.99 18.83
N ASN A 42 -5.81 -15.40 19.26
CA ASN A 42 -7.15 -15.92 18.98
C ASN A 42 -7.61 -15.72 17.52
N ASN A 43 -7.08 -14.71 16.82
CA ASN A 43 -7.61 -14.29 15.53
C ASN A 43 -6.65 -14.45 14.35
N GLN A 44 -5.34 -14.60 14.54
CA GLN A 44 -4.35 -14.68 13.45
C GLN A 44 -4.67 -15.77 12.41
N ALA A 45 -5.29 -16.87 12.86
CA ALA A 45 -5.67 -17.96 11.98
C ALA A 45 -6.78 -17.56 11.01
N LYS A 46 -7.64 -16.61 11.40
CA LYS A 46 -8.66 -15.97 10.56
C LYS A 46 -8.11 -14.76 9.81
N GLY A 47 -7.24 -13.98 10.43
CA GLY A 47 -6.68 -12.76 9.85
C GLY A 47 -7.62 -11.57 10.00
N ILE A 48 -7.20 -10.43 9.49
CA ILE A 48 -7.94 -9.17 9.54
C ILE A 48 -8.85 -9.08 8.31
N GLY A 49 -10.17 -9.07 8.51
CA GLY A 49 -11.16 -9.16 7.44
C GLY A 49 -11.55 -7.83 6.81
N GLU A 50 -11.13 -6.70 7.37
CA GLU A 50 -11.57 -5.38 6.94
C GLU A 50 -10.46 -4.33 7.05
N TYR A 51 -10.66 -3.22 6.35
CA TYR A 51 -9.89 -1.99 6.53
C TYR A 51 -10.80 -0.77 6.51
N ILE A 52 -10.30 0.37 7.00
CA ILE A 52 -11.04 1.63 6.99
C ILE A 52 -10.68 2.40 5.72
N LYS A 53 -11.71 2.86 5.00
CA LYS A 53 -11.60 3.76 3.84
C LYS A 53 -12.38 5.04 4.13
N VAL A 54 -11.68 6.17 4.13
CA VAL A 54 -12.25 7.50 4.35
C VAL A 54 -12.23 8.28 3.04
N ASP A 55 -13.39 8.75 2.61
CA ASP A 55 -13.52 9.66 1.48
C ASP A 55 -13.08 11.07 1.92
N MET A 56 -12.04 11.61 1.28
CA MET A 56 -11.45 12.89 1.69
C MET A 56 -12.29 14.11 1.28
N VAL A 57 -13.23 13.94 0.34
CA VAL A 57 -14.10 15.02 -0.14
C VAL A 57 -15.30 15.18 0.79
N THR A 58 -15.91 14.06 1.19
CA THR A 58 -17.12 14.03 2.02
C THR A 58 -16.82 13.84 3.52
N GLY A 59 -15.64 13.35 3.87
CA GLY A 59 -15.27 12.97 5.23
C GLY A 59 -15.88 11.64 5.71
N ASN A 60 -16.60 10.92 4.85
CA ASN A 60 -17.29 9.69 5.22
C ASN A 60 -16.29 8.54 5.40
N ALA A 61 -16.28 7.95 6.60
CA ALA A 61 -15.50 6.76 6.93
C ALA A 61 -16.34 5.49 6.76
N ASN A 62 -15.82 4.54 5.99
CA ASN A 62 -16.44 3.24 5.74
C ASN A 62 -15.51 2.12 6.19
N LEU A 63 -16.08 1.07 6.76
CA LEU A 63 -15.39 -0.20 6.98
C LEU A 63 -15.61 -1.07 5.74
N VAL A 64 -14.54 -1.43 5.05
CA VAL A 64 -14.59 -2.19 3.80
C VAL A 64 -14.24 -3.65 4.09
N ASP A 65 -15.17 -4.56 3.76
CA ASP A 65 -14.97 -5.99 3.90
C ASP A 65 -14.07 -6.53 2.78
N LEU A 66 -13.06 -7.30 3.17
CA LEU A 66 -12.12 -7.94 2.25
C LEU A 66 -12.64 -9.31 1.80
N LYS A 67 -12.49 -9.60 0.51
CA LYS A 67 -12.75 -10.95 -0.03
C LYS A 67 -11.84 -12.01 0.60
N THR A 68 -10.59 -11.64 0.86
CA THR A 68 -9.60 -12.50 1.51
C THR A 68 -8.96 -11.73 2.66
N PRO A 69 -8.97 -12.27 3.89
CA PRO A 69 -8.40 -11.58 5.05
C PRO A 69 -6.91 -11.32 4.90
N ILE A 70 -6.45 -10.20 5.47
CA ILE A 70 -5.04 -9.88 5.63
C ILE A 70 -4.41 -10.90 6.60
N LYS A 71 -3.31 -11.51 6.15
CA LYS A 71 -2.46 -12.45 6.91
C LYS A 71 -1.09 -11.89 7.24
N TYR A 72 -0.67 -10.86 6.52
CA TYR A 72 0.60 -10.17 6.70
C TYR A 72 0.28 -8.71 6.97
N SER A 73 0.56 -8.24 8.18
CA SER A 73 0.36 -6.84 8.58
C SER A 73 1.47 -6.37 9.52
N ASP A 74 1.49 -5.07 9.83
CA ASP A 74 2.37 -4.50 10.85
C ASP A 74 1.99 -4.93 12.29
N SER A 75 0.79 -5.50 12.47
CA SER A 75 0.30 -6.00 13.77
C SER A 75 0.48 -7.51 13.95
N GLU A 76 1.01 -8.21 12.94
CA GLU A 76 1.30 -9.63 13.02
C GLU A 76 2.62 -9.90 13.76
N TYR A 77 2.78 -11.11 14.29
CA TYR A 77 4.02 -11.55 14.93
C TYR A 77 4.81 -12.49 14.02
N PHE A 78 6.11 -12.61 14.30
CA PHE A 78 7.03 -13.51 13.61
C PHE A 78 7.04 -13.28 12.09
N ASN A 79 7.09 -14.34 11.28
CA ASN A 79 7.23 -14.22 9.83
C ASN A 79 6.01 -13.63 9.09
N ARG A 80 4.93 -13.30 9.80
CA ARG A 80 3.79 -12.57 9.23
C ARG A 80 3.87 -11.06 9.46
N ASP A 81 4.77 -10.60 10.32
CA ASP A 81 5.14 -9.18 10.40
C ASP A 81 5.73 -8.75 9.05
N VAL A 82 5.11 -7.74 8.41
CA VAL A 82 5.44 -7.31 7.05
C VAL A 82 6.90 -6.90 6.96
N LYS A 83 7.38 -6.08 7.90
CA LYS A 83 8.75 -5.57 7.88
C LYS A 83 9.76 -6.70 8.01
N ARG A 84 9.54 -7.66 8.91
CA ARG A 84 10.39 -8.84 9.10
C ARG A 84 10.34 -9.75 7.87
N HIS A 85 9.15 -10.03 7.33
CA HIS A 85 8.99 -10.87 6.15
C HIS A 85 9.76 -10.31 4.96
N LEU A 86 9.62 -9.01 4.69
CA LEU A 86 10.39 -8.33 3.66
C LEU A 86 11.89 -8.34 3.94
N ARG A 87 12.31 -8.14 5.20
CA ARG A 87 13.73 -8.13 5.55
C ARG A 87 14.38 -9.51 5.36
N LEU A 88 13.65 -10.60 5.63
CA LEU A 88 14.12 -11.96 5.39
C LEU A 88 14.21 -12.28 3.89
N LYS A 89 13.24 -11.82 3.09
CA LYS A 89 13.20 -12.07 1.64
C LYS A 89 14.15 -11.18 0.84
N TYR A 90 14.42 -9.97 1.32
CA TYR A 90 15.25 -8.95 0.67
C TYR A 90 16.35 -8.43 1.62
N PRO A 91 17.30 -9.30 2.05
CA PRO A 91 18.24 -8.98 3.13
C PRO A 91 19.20 -7.83 2.80
N THR A 92 19.49 -7.61 1.52
CA THR A 92 20.43 -6.57 1.06
C THR A 92 19.77 -5.28 0.62
N LYS A 93 18.43 -5.24 0.52
CA LYS A 93 17.69 -4.07 0.06
C LYS A 93 17.52 -3.07 1.21
N ILE A 94 17.58 -1.78 0.86
CA ILE A 94 17.38 -0.68 1.79
C ILE A 94 15.99 -0.11 1.54
N PHE A 95 15.06 -0.33 2.45
CA PHE A 95 13.71 0.21 2.41
C PHE A 95 13.29 0.72 3.79
N LYS A 96 12.39 1.69 3.82
CA LYS A 96 11.76 2.21 5.05
C LYS A 96 10.55 1.35 5.42
N THR A 97 9.77 1.78 6.42
CA THR A 97 8.50 1.11 6.77
C THR A 97 7.57 1.10 5.55
N PRO A 98 7.09 -0.10 5.13
CA PRO A 98 6.12 -0.21 4.04
C PRO A 98 4.82 0.55 4.34
N SER A 99 4.15 1.11 3.34
CA SER A 99 2.80 1.67 3.46
C SER A 99 1.76 0.62 3.18
N PHE A 100 0.68 0.59 3.97
CA PHE A 100 -0.54 -0.11 3.59
C PHE A 100 -1.23 0.65 2.47
N GLU A 101 -1.53 -0.04 1.37
CA GLU A 101 -2.22 0.51 0.21
C GLU A 101 -3.26 -0.49 -0.29
N VAL A 102 -4.21 -0.03 -1.10
CA VAL A 102 -5.19 -0.88 -1.75
C VAL A 102 -5.21 -0.58 -3.24
N ASP A 103 -5.35 -1.60 -4.06
CA ASP A 103 -5.54 -1.41 -5.50
C ASP A 103 -6.95 -0.88 -5.81
N ASP A 104 -7.21 -0.62 -7.10
CA ASP A 104 -8.51 -0.15 -7.58
C ASP A 104 -9.65 -1.15 -7.31
N GLU A 105 -9.34 -2.45 -7.15
CA GLU A 105 -10.30 -3.50 -6.80
C GLU A 105 -10.54 -3.63 -5.29
N GLY A 106 -9.78 -2.91 -4.47
CA GLY A 106 -9.84 -2.95 -3.00
C GLY A 106 -9.03 -4.09 -2.37
N ASN A 107 -8.12 -4.73 -3.12
CA ASN A 107 -7.24 -5.76 -2.57
C ASN A 107 -6.10 -5.11 -1.75
N PRO A 108 -5.73 -5.70 -0.60
CA PRO A 108 -4.80 -5.09 0.35
C PRO A 108 -3.33 -5.43 0.06
N PHE A 109 -2.48 -4.41 0.03
CA PHE A 109 -1.04 -4.54 -0.22
C PHE A 109 -0.20 -3.75 0.78
N TYR A 110 1.06 -4.14 0.91
CA TYR A 110 2.11 -3.34 1.53
C TYR A 110 3.17 -2.95 0.50
N VAL A 111 3.43 -1.65 0.39
CA VAL A 111 4.33 -1.06 -0.61
C VAL A 111 5.59 -0.55 0.08
N ALA A 112 6.75 -1.04 -0.35
CA ALA A 112 8.04 -0.66 0.19
C ALA A 112 8.94 -0.06 -0.90
N THR A 113 9.17 1.25 -0.85
CA THR A 113 10.16 1.91 -1.70
C THR A 113 11.57 1.46 -1.32
N VAL A 114 12.33 0.98 -2.31
CA VAL A 114 13.72 0.58 -2.19
C VAL A 114 14.62 1.73 -2.63
N TYR A 115 15.67 1.97 -1.85
CA TYR A 115 16.64 3.03 -2.07
C TYR A 115 18.01 2.48 -2.40
N GLN A 116 18.76 3.20 -3.22
CA GLN A 116 20.16 2.92 -3.44
C GLN A 116 20.99 3.34 -2.22
N LYS A 117 22.01 2.55 -1.88
CA LYS A 117 23.02 2.96 -0.90
C LYS A 117 23.73 4.23 -1.37
N GLN A 118 23.66 5.29 -0.58
CA GLN A 118 24.41 6.52 -0.80
C GLN A 118 25.60 6.60 0.17
N PHE A 119 26.66 7.28 -0.25
CA PHE A 119 27.82 7.58 0.59
C PHE A 119 27.82 9.07 0.94
N GLY A 120 28.18 9.43 2.18
CA GLY A 120 28.20 10.83 2.64
C GLY A 120 26.81 11.40 2.96
N LEU A 121 26.63 12.70 2.75
CA LEU A 121 25.40 13.45 3.05
C LEU A 121 24.36 13.38 1.90
N ALA A 122 24.47 12.44 0.97
CA ALA A 122 23.59 12.38 -0.18
C ALA A 122 22.20 11.84 0.19
N VAL A 123 21.16 12.44 -0.39
CA VAL A 123 19.76 12.03 -0.19
C VAL A 123 19.55 10.64 -0.81
N PRO A 124 18.97 9.67 -0.07
CA PRO A 124 18.66 8.35 -0.61
C PRO A 124 17.72 8.45 -1.81
N ARG A 125 18.14 7.91 -2.96
CA ARG A 125 17.33 7.89 -4.19
C ARG A 125 16.55 6.59 -4.33
N PRO A 126 15.24 6.64 -4.64
CA PRO A 126 14.45 5.45 -4.92
C PRO A 126 14.96 4.76 -6.19
N VAL A 127 14.93 3.43 -6.23
CA VAL A 127 15.38 2.63 -7.38
C VAL A 127 14.40 1.55 -7.81
N SER A 128 13.55 1.09 -6.89
CA SER A 128 12.52 0.09 -7.15
C SER A 128 11.47 0.14 -6.04
N VAL A 129 10.37 -0.56 -6.25
CA VAL A 129 9.31 -0.75 -5.26
C VAL A 129 9.07 -2.24 -5.07
N ILE A 130 8.99 -2.68 -3.82
CA ILE A 130 8.55 -4.04 -3.49
C ILE A 130 7.09 -3.95 -3.07
N ILE A 131 6.22 -4.68 -3.75
CA ILE A 131 4.82 -4.85 -3.39
C ILE A 131 4.67 -6.21 -2.73
N LEU A 132 4.04 -6.24 -1.57
CA LEU A 132 3.65 -7.43 -0.83
C LEU A 132 2.14 -7.56 -0.83
N ASP A 133 1.63 -8.72 -1.25
CA ASP A 133 0.22 -9.06 -1.10
C ASP A 133 -0.05 -9.43 0.36
N ALA A 134 -0.91 -8.64 1.02
CA ALA A 134 -1.15 -8.75 2.45
C ALA A 134 -1.92 -10.04 2.81
N THR A 135 -2.55 -10.72 1.84
CA THR A 135 -3.37 -11.91 2.05
C THR A 135 -2.55 -13.20 2.08
N ASN A 136 -1.45 -13.26 1.33
CA ASN A 136 -0.65 -14.48 1.14
C ASN A 136 0.86 -14.28 1.35
N GLY A 137 1.34 -13.04 1.46
CA GLY A 137 2.75 -12.72 1.67
C GLY A 137 3.63 -12.91 0.44
N GLU A 138 3.04 -13.11 -0.74
CA GLU A 138 3.77 -13.05 -2.00
C GLU A 138 4.29 -11.63 -2.21
N THR A 139 5.46 -11.54 -2.86
CA THR A 139 6.08 -10.23 -3.09
C THR A 139 6.64 -10.17 -4.49
N LYS A 140 6.59 -8.99 -5.08
CA LYS A 140 7.17 -8.68 -6.38
C LYS A 140 7.87 -7.33 -6.32
N GLU A 141 9.10 -7.30 -6.84
CA GLU A 141 9.87 -6.07 -7.00
C GLU A 141 9.64 -5.53 -8.41
N TYR A 142 9.36 -4.23 -8.51
CA TYR A 142 9.13 -3.50 -9.74
C TYR A 142 10.21 -2.43 -9.90
N SER A 143 10.68 -2.23 -11.13
CA SER A 143 11.43 -1.02 -11.47
C SER A 143 10.51 0.18 -11.36
N LEU A 144 11.06 1.39 -11.19
CA LEU A 144 10.25 2.62 -11.11
C LEU A 144 9.38 2.86 -12.36
N ALA A 145 9.78 2.32 -13.52
CA ALA A 145 9.03 2.45 -14.77
C ALA A 145 7.88 1.43 -14.91
N ASP A 146 7.93 0.34 -14.13
CA ASP A 146 6.99 -0.77 -14.22
C ASP A 146 6.04 -0.83 -13.00
N VAL A 147 6.08 0.18 -12.13
CA VAL A 147 5.19 0.21 -10.96
C VAL A 147 3.73 0.35 -11.44
N PRO A 148 2.79 -0.47 -10.93
CA PRO A 148 1.38 -0.34 -11.25
C PRO A 148 0.83 1.05 -10.92
N GLU A 149 -0.10 1.56 -11.74
CA GLU A 149 -0.61 2.94 -11.60
C GLU A 149 -1.37 3.20 -10.28
N TRP A 150 -1.93 2.18 -9.66
CA TRP A 150 -2.65 2.31 -8.38
C TRP A 150 -1.74 2.56 -7.18
N VAL A 151 -0.42 2.38 -7.34
CA VAL A 151 0.56 2.61 -6.27
C VAL A 151 0.89 4.09 -6.21
N ASP A 152 0.37 4.80 -5.23
CA ASP A 152 0.63 6.24 -5.08
C ASP A 152 2.00 6.51 -4.44
N ARG A 153 2.46 5.65 -3.51
CA ARG A 153 3.67 5.92 -2.72
C ARG A 153 4.95 5.36 -3.34
N VAL A 154 5.27 5.84 -4.55
CA VAL A 154 6.54 5.49 -5.22
C VAL A 154 7.68 6.42 -4.77
N TYR A 155 7.39 7.69 -4.50
CA TYR A 155 8.37 8.71 -4.13
C TYR A 155 8.07 9.29 -2.74
N PRO A 156 9.07 9.49 -1.87
CA PRO A 156 8.91 10.40 -0.75
C PRO A 156 8.56 11.80 -1.29
N ALA A 157 7.74 12.56 -0.54
CA ALA A 157 7.05 13.79 -0.96
C ALA A 157 7.93 14.95 -1.50
N GLU A 158 9.24 14.75 -1.65
CA GLU A 158 10.22 15.74 -2.09
C GLU A 158 10.55 15.68 -3.60
N GLU A 159 10.12 14.64 -4.34
CA GLU A 159 10.48 14.44 -5.78
C GLU A 159 9.29 14.41 -6.77
N THR A 160 8.14 15.00 -6.42
CA THR A 160 6.90 14.87 -7.21
C THR A 160 6.88 15.65 -8.54
N ILE A 161 7.79 16.61 -8.77
CA ILE A 161 7.63 17.60 -9.84
C ILE A 161 8.02 17.07 -11.24
N GLU A 162 8.95 16.12 -11.37
CA GLU A 162 9.39 15.68 -12.72
C GLU A 162 8.44 14.66 -13.38
N GLN A 163 7.64 13.91 -12.63
CA GLN A 163 6.90 12.76 -13.18
C GLN A 163 5.48 13.05 -13.64
N ILE A 164 4.84 14.09 -13.09
CA ILE A 164 3.53 14.56 -13.57
C ILE A 164 3.61 14.91 -15.08
N ASN A 165 4.75 15.43 -15.54
CA ASN A 165 4.96 15.80 -16.94
C ASN A 165 5.21 14.60 -17.88
N TYR A 166 5.64 13.44 -17.36
CA TYR A 166 5.81 12.24 -18.17
C TYR A 166 4.48 11.51 -18.35
N ASN A 167 3.74 11.24 -17.26
CA ASN A 167 2.48 10.50 -17.36
C ASN A 167 1.36 11.27 -18.09
N GLY A 168 1.35 12.61 -18.03
CA GLY A 168 0.43 13.43 -18.83
C GLY A 168 0.72 13.40 -20.34
N LYS A 169 2.00 13.29 -20.75
CA LYS A 169 2.36 13.26 -22.18
C LYS A 169 2.09 11.91 -22.87
N TYR A 170 2.18 10.80 -22.15
CA TYR A 170 2.00 9.47 -22.74
C TYR A 170 0.54 8.99 -22.75
N LYS A 171 -0.31 9.46 -21.81
CA LYS A 171 -1.75 9.12 -21.81
C LYS A 171 -2.52 9.82 -22.94
N ASP A 172 -2.20 11.08 -23.26
CA ASP A 172 -2.85 11.82 -24.37
C ASP A 172 -2.12 11.69 -25.72
N GLY A 173 -0.83 11.31 -25.72
CA GLY A 173 -0.02 11.25 -26.94
C GLY A 173 -0.25 9.99 -27.79
N PHE A 174 -0.49 8.84 -27.16
CA PHE A 174 -0.59 7.57 -27.90
C PHE A 174 -1.86 7.50 -28.77
N TRP A 175 -2.98 8.04 -28.27
CA TRP A 175 -4.25 8.07 -29.01
C TRP A 175 -4.30 9.18 -30.07
N ASN A 176 -3.69 10.36 -29.82
CA ASN A 176 -3.61 11.43 -30.82
C ASN A 176 -2.64 11.13 -31.97
N ALA A 177 -1.56 10.37 -31.73
CA ALA A 177 -0.60 10.03 -32.77
C ALA A 177 -1.14 9.04 -33.82
N MET A 178 -2.07 8.15 -33.44
CA MET A 178 -2.68 7.18 -34.37
C MET A 178 -3.81 7.78 -35.22
N ILE A 179 -4.46 8.85 -34.76
CA ILE A 179 -5.54 9.51 -35.51
C ILE A 179 -5.00 10.62 -36.42
N SER A 180 -3.87 11.25 -36.07
CA SER A 180 -3.28 12.36 -36.84
C SER A 180 -2.51 11.92 -38.11
N LYS A 181 -2.36 10.61 -38.37
CA LYS A 181 -1.66 10.09 -39.55
C LYS A 181 -2.56 9.66 -40.71
N LYS A 182 -3.80 10.15 -40.75
CA LYS A 182 -4.67 9.96 -41.90
C LYS A 182 -5.44 11.25 -42.22
N THR A 183 -4.77 12.17 -42.89
CA THR A 183 -5.36 13.07 -43.90
C THR A 183 -4.30 13.37 -44.94
#